data_AF-A0A7X4Z7W5-F1
#
_entry.id   AF-A0A7X4Z7W5-F1
#
_cell.length_a   1.000
_cell.length_b   1.000
_cell.length_c   1.000
_cell.angle_alpha   90.00
_cell.angle_beta   90.00
_cell.angle_gamma   90.00
#
_symmetry.space_group_name_H-M   'P 1'
#
loop_
_entity.id
_entity.type
_entity.pdbx_description
1 polymer ?
#
loop_
_entity_poly.entity_id
_entity_poly.type
_entity_poly.pdbx_seq_one_letter_code
_entity_poly.pdbx_strand_id
1 'polypeptide(L)' 'MNSDYITDEQVVKRANAAVGLEIEKLKAMEAPVIIYHRKKQVVVKRNSDGTETAVGKRLRKGSYSERIGKEI' A
#
# COMPACT_ATOMS: atom_id res chain seq x y z
N MET A 1 -22.28 21.67 18.62
CA MET A 1 -21.61 21.31 17.35
C MET A 1 -21.94 19.86 17.07
N ASN A 2 -22.49 19.54 15.89
CA ASN A 2 -23.00 18.21 15.56
C ASN A 2 -21.92 17.13 15.72
N SER A 3 -22.17 16.16 16.60
CA SER A 3 -21.33 14.98 16.81
C SER A 3 -21.63 13.85 15.82
N ASP A 4 -22.14 14.18 14.62
CA ASP A 4 -22.54 13.21 13.59
C ASP A 4 -21.39 12.77 12.67
N TYR A 5 -20.16 13.20 12.96
CA TYR A 5 -18.99 12.76 12.20
C TYR A 5 -18.52 11.40 12.68
N ILE A 6 -18.22 10.52 11.71
CA ILE A 6 -17.55 9.26 11.99
C ILE A 6 -16.18 9.53 12.62
N THR A 7 -15.79 8.70 13.58
CA THR A 7 -14.48 8.86 14.22
C THR A 7 -13.36 8.41 13.28
N ASP A 8 -12.15 8.95 13.46
CA ASP A 8 -10.96 8.50 12.73
C ASP A 8 -10.75 6.98 12.84
N GLU A 9 -11.02 6.41 14.01
CA GLU A 9 -10.95 4.96 14.23
C GLU A 9 -11.96 4.20 13.36
N GLN A 10 -13.18 4.72 13.21
CA GLN A 10 -14.20 4.14 12.33
C GLN A 10 -13.81 4.26 10.86
N VAL A 11 -13.21 5.39 10.45
CA VAL A 11 -12.67 5.58 9.09
C VAL A 11 -11.62 4.51 8.80
N VAL A 12 -10.62 4.38 9.68
CA VAL A 12 -9.50 3.44 9.52
C VAL A 12 -10.01 2.00 9.47
N LYS A 13 -10.94 1.63 10.36
CA LYS A 13 -11.53 0.29 10.38
C LYS A 13 -12.25 -0.04 9.08
N ARG A 14 -13.08 0.88 8.57
CA ARG A 14 -13.83 0.69 7.32
C ARG A 14 -12.92 0.64 6.11
N ALA A 15 -11.91 1.51 6.03
CA ALA A 15 -10.93 1.52 4.95
C ALA A 15 -10.15 0.20 4.89
N ASN A 16 -9.66 -0.30 6.04
CA ASN A 16 -8.94 -1.57 6.10
C ASN A 16 -9.83 -2.75 5.70
N ALA A 17 -11.10 -2.76 6.12
CA ALA A 17 -12.06 -3.80 5.74
C ALA A 17 -12.32 -3.81 4.23
N ALA A 18 -12.53 -2.63 3.62
CA ALA A 18 -12.74 -2.50 2.17
C ALA A 18 -11.53 -3.00 1.37
N VAL A 19 -10.31 -2.65 1.79
CA VAL A 19 -9.07 -3.15 1.17
C VAL A 19 -8.95 -4.67 1.31
N GLY A 20 -9.28 -5.22 2.48
CA GLY A 20 -9.28 -6.68 2.70
C GLY A 20 -10.20 -7.42 1.74
N LEU A 21 -11.44 -6.94 1.60
CA LEU A 21 -12.43 -7.52 0.70
C LEU A 21 -11.98 -7.48 -0.78
N GLU A 22 -11.40 -6.36 -1.23
CA GLU A 22 -10.91 -6.27 -2.61
C GLU A 22 -9.74 -7.25 -2.86
N ILE A 23 -8.83 -7.42 -1.88
CA ILE A 23 -7.75 -8.40 -1.98
C ILE A 23 -8.32 -9.83 -2.06
N GLU A 24 -9.33 -10.18 -1.26
CA GLU A 24 -9.97 -11.49 -1.30
C GLU A 24 -10.68 -11.75 -2.63
N LYS A 25 -11.40 -10.74 -3.15
CA LYS A 25 -12.03 -10.79 -4.48
C LYS A 25 -10.99 -11.00 -5.57
N LEU A 26 -9.88 -10.25 -5.56
CA LEU A 26 -8.79 -10.42 -6.54
C LEU A 26 -8.18 -11.81 -6.47
N LYS A 27 -7.99 -12.37 -5.27
CA LYS A 27 -7.53 -13.76 -5.12
C LYS A 27 -8.51 -14.77 -5.72
N ALA A 28 -9.81 -14.60 -5.46
CA ALA A 28 -10.85 -15.47 -6.03
C ALA A 28 -10.92 -15.38 -7.57
N MET A 29 -10.52 -14.24 -8.14
CA MET A 29 -10.40 -14.01 -9.58
C MET A 29 -9.03 -14.42 -10.15
N GLU A 30 -8.16 -15.05 -9.35
CA GLU A 30 -6.79 -15.40 -9.70
C GLU A 30 -5.95 -14.19 -10.19
N ALA A 31 -6.33 -12.99 -9.79
CA ALA A 31 -5.64 -11.76 -10.17
C ALA A 31 -4.43 -11.52 -9.25
N PRO A 32 -3.30 -11.04 -9.80
CA PRO A 32 -2.13 -10.71 -8.99
C PRO A 32 -2.36 -9.45 -8.16
N VAL A 33 -1.82 -9.43 -6.94
CA VAL A 33 -1.93 -8.31 -5.99
C VAL A 33 -0.55 -7.67 -5.77
N ILE A 34 -0.49 -6.35 -5.81
CA ILE A 34 0.73 -5.59 -5.51
C ILE A 34 0.78 -5.27 -4.02
N ILE A 35 1.84 -5.71 -3.35
CA ILE A 35 2.03 -5.58 -1.91
C ILE A 35 3.33 -4.82 -1.64
N TYR A 36 3.25 -3.80 -0.78
CA TYR A 36 4.43 -3.10 -0.30
C TYR A 36 4.95 -3.69 1.01
N HIS A 37 6.16 -4.26 0.98
CA HIS A 37 6.84 -4.70 2.19
C HIS A 37 7.58 -3.54 2.85
N ARG A 38 6.97 -2.96 3.89
CA ARG A 38 7.54 -1.83 4.64
C ARG A 38 8.94 -2.11 5.21
N LYS A 39 9.18 -3.32 5.77
CA LYS A 39 10.49 -3.69 6.35
C LYS A 39 11.60 -3.77 5.30
N LYS A 40 11.33 -4.44 4.17
CA LYS A 40 12.29 -4.64 3.09
C LYS A 40 12.37 -3.44 2.13
N GLN A 41 11.40 -2.52 2.22
CA GLN A 41 11.18 -1.41 1.30
C GLN A 41 11.08 -1.84 -0.18
N VAL A 42 10.47 -3.01 -0.41
CA VAL A 42 10.28 -3.60 -1.75
C VAL A 42 8.78 -3.69 -2.06
N VAL A 43 8.44 -3.40 -3.31
CA VAL A 43 7.12 -3.68 -3.88
C VAL A 43 7.19 -5.06 -4.53
N VAL A 44 6.29 -5.93 -4.13
CA VAL A 44 6.20 -7.32 -4.58
C VAL A 44 4.85 -7.53 -5.24
N LYS A 45 4.84 -8.19 -6.39
CA LYS A 45 3.64 -8.74 -7.00
C LYS A 45 3.46 -10.17 -6.48
N ARG A 46 2.39 -10.40 -5.74
CA ARG A 46 1.96 -11.72 -5.31
C ARG A 46 0.95 -12.26 -6.32
N ASN A 47 1.28 -13.37 -6.95
CA ASN A 47 0.39 -14.05 -7.89
C ASN A 47 -0.64 -14.89 -7.12
N SER A 48 -1.66 -15.38 -7.83
CA SER A 48 -2.74 -16.19 -7.27
C SER A 48 -2.26 -17.53 -6.70
N ASP A 49 -1.22 -18.11 -7.29
CA ASP A 49 -0.53 -19.33 -6.85
C ASP A 49 0.32 -19.15 -5.57
N GLY A 50 0.35 -17.93 -5.01
CA GLY A 50 1.13 -17.61 -3.82
C GLY A 50 2.60 -17.25 -4.09
N THR A 51 3.05 -17.32 -5.36
CA THR A 51 4.41 -16.90 -5.72
C THR A 51 4.56 -15.39 -5.62
N GLU A 52 5.75 -14.94 -5.21
CA GLU A 52 6.08 -13.54 -5.03
C GLU A 52 7.20 -13.12 -5.97
N THR A 53 6.95 -12.09 -6.78
CA THR A 53 7.93 -11.51 -7.70
C THR A 53 8.22 -10.07 -7.29
N ALA A 54 9.49 -9.73 -7.08
CA ALA A 54 9.88 -8.37 -6.77
C ALA A 54 9.74 -7.50 -8.03
N VAL A 55 8.81 -6.55 -8.02
CA VAL A 55 8.52 -5.67 -9.16
C VAL A 55 9.25 -4.34 -9.07
N GLY A 56 9.71 -3.96 -7.87
CA GLY A 56 10.51 -2.75 -7.70
C GLY A 56 10.98 -2.57 -6.28
N LYS A 57 12.13 -1.92 -6.13
CA LYS A 57 12.56 -1.37 -4.84
C LYS A 57 12.03 0.06 -4.74
N ARG A 58 11.66 0.50 -3.54
CA ARG A 58 11.32 1.91 -3.32
C ARG A 58 12.51 2.75 -3.77
N LEU A 59 12.33 3.54 -4.83
CA LEU A 59 13.26 4.62 -5.15
C LEU A 59 13.25 5.55 -3.94
N ARG A 60 14.35 5.59 -3.19
CA ARG A 60 14.54 6.51 -2.07
C ARG A 60 14.72 7.91 -2.66
N LYS A 61 13.63 8.50 -3.09
CA LYS A 61 13.56 9.89 -3.50
C LYS A 61 13.41 10.63 -2.17
N GLY A 62 14.51 11.19 -1.67
CA GLY A 62 14.54 12.02 -0.46
C GLY A 62 13.42 13.06 -0.45
N SER A 63 13.16 13.64 0.72
CA SER A 63 12.20 14.74 0.88
C SER A 63 12.44 15.78 -0.21
N TYR A 64 11.40 16.42 -0.74
CA TYR A 64 11.57 17.39 -1.84
C TYR A 64 12.60 18.49 -1.47
N SER A 65 12.69 18.84 -0.19
CA SER A 65 13.71 19.71 0.42
C SER A 65 15.15 19.17 0.37
N GLU A 66 15.35 17.85 0.44
CA GLU A 66 16.67 17.21 0.32
C GLU A 66 17.22 17.24 -1.12
N ARG A 67 16.38 17.56 -2.12
CA ARG A 67 16.79 17.58 -3.54
C ARG A 67 17.39 18.90 -4.00
N ILE A 68 17.13 20.00 -3.29
CA ILE A 68 17.61 21.34 -3.67
C ILE A 68 19.08 21.55 -3.24
N GLY A 69 19.63 20.67 -2.39
CA GLY A 69 21.04 20.76 -1.93
C GLY A 69 22.10 20.13 -2.84
N LYS A 70 21.73 19.67 -4.05
CA LYS A 70 22.67 19.10 -5.04
C LYS A 70 22.67 19.89 -6.35
N GLU A 71 22.97 21.17 -6.24
CA GLU A 71 23.62 21.94 -7.31
C GLU A 71 24.85 22.60 -6.71
N ILE A 72 25.99 21.90 -6.75
CA ILE A 72 27.34 22.48 -6.75
C ILE A 72 28.17 21.62 -7.70
#